data_AF-A0A2N1UXW3-F1
#
_entry.id   AF-A0A2N1UXW3-F1
#
_cell.length_a   1.000
_cell.length_b   1.000
_cell.length_c   1.000
_cell.angle_alpha   90.00
_cell.angle_beta   90.00
_cell.angle_gamma   90.00
#
_symmetry.space_group_name_H-M   'P 1'
#
loop_
_entity.id
_entity.type
_entity.pdbx_description
1 polymer ?
#
loop_
_entity_poly.entity_id
_entity_poly.type
_entity_poly.pdbx_seq_one_letter_code
_entity_poly.pdbx_strand_id
1 'polypeptide(L)'
;MKQISQKTLKDLCQQLQSGDLKARCDAAEALGEYGLPEAVPALLTALGDPSPKLRKKACEALGLIGSEAALPGLRQALADPETVVAKKPLKPWA
;
A
#
# COMPACT_ATOMS: atom_id res chain seq x y z
N MET A 1 3.82 20.58 -7.22
CA MET A 1 3.64 19.52 -6.20
C MET A 1 2.14 19.39 -5.97
N LYS A 2 1.54 18.22 -6.28
CA LYS A 2 0.09 18.04 -6.15
C LYS A 2 -0.25 18.03 -4.66
N GLN A 3 -0.78 19.14 -4.16
CA GLN A 3 -1.18 19.26 -2.77
C GLN A 3 -2.45 18.44 -2.57
N ILE A 4 -2.29 17.27 -1.97
CA ILE A 4 -3.43 16.47 -1.52
C ILE A 4 -3.94 17.10 -0.24
N SER A 5 -5.23 17.42 -0.24
CA SER A 5 -5.90 17.86 0.96
C SER A 5 -6.01 16.68 1.93
N GLN A 6 -5.82 16.94 3.23
CA GLN A 6 -6.04 15.96 4.32
C GLN A 6 -7.38 15.22 4.17
N LYS A 7 -8.37 15.89 3.56
CA LYS A 7 -9.66 15.32 3.21
C LYS A 7 -9.53 14.09 2.30
N THR A 8 -8.80 14.20 1.19
CA THR A 8 -8.61 13.09 0.25
C THR A 8 -7.83 11.94 0.89
N LEU A 9 -6.85 12.22 1.76
CA LEU A 9 -6.16 11.17 2.52
C LEU A 9 -7.14 10.41 3.43
N LYS A 10 -7.98 11.13 4.17
CA LYS A 10 -8.98 10.53 5.05
C LYS A 10 -10.01 9.71 4.26
N ASP A 11 -10.46 10.21 3.12
CA ASP A 11 -11.41 9.52 2.24
C ASP A 11 -10.81 8.22 1.69
N LEU A 12 -9.54 8.22 1.27
CA LEU A 12 -8.83 7.02 0.80
C LEU A 12 -8.60 6.02 1.93
N CYS A 13 -8.25 6.46 3.14
CA CYS A 13 -8.14 5.59 4.31
C CYS A 13 -9.49 4.93 4.65
N GLN A 14 -10.61 5.65 4.52
CA GLN A 14 -11.94 5.05 4.68
C GLN A 14 -12.26 4.05 3.58
N GLN A 15 -11.90 4.33 2.33
CA GLN A 15 -12.10 3.40 1.21
C GLN A 15 -11.31 2.10 1.38
N LEU A 16 -10.12 2.14 2.00
CA LEU A 16 -9.31 0.97 2.34
C LEU A 16 -10.03 -0.02 3.27
N GLN A 17 -10.98 0.49 4.06
CA GLN A 17 -11.84 -0.25 4.99
C GLN A 17 -13.23 -0.56 4.43
N SER A 18 -13.53 -0.16 3.19
CA SER A 18 -14.84 -0.44 2.57
C SER A 18 -15.04 -1.95 2.34
N GLY A 19 -16.29 -2.40 2.25
CA GLY A 19 -16.60 -3.81 1.95
C GLY A 19 -16.31 -4.20 0.49
N ASP A 20 -16.05 -3.24 -0.39
CA ASP A 20 -15.78 -3.48 -1.80
C ASP A 20 -14.27 -3.63 -2.03
N LEU A 21 -13.84 -4.85 -2.35
CA LEU A 21 -12.45 -5.17 -2.68
C LEU A 21 -11.87 -4.23 -3.74
N LYS A 22 -12.66 -3.81 -4.73
CA LYS A 22 -12.19 -2.90 -5.77
C LYS A 22 -11.90 -1.51 -5.21
N ALA A 23 -12.83 -0.94 -4.44
CA ALA A 23 -12.63 0.37 -3.80
C ALA A 23 -11.41 0.37 -2.86
N ARG A 24 -11.15 -0.74 -2.15
CA ARG A 24 -9.97 -0.87 -1.29
C ARG A 24 -8.67 -0.91 -2.09
N CYS A 25 -8.65 -1.63 -3.21
CA CYS A 25 -7.49 -1.71 -4.09
C CYS A 25 -7.19 -0.36 -4.75
N ASP A 26 -8.23 0.30 -5.26
CA ASP A 26 -8.12 1.62 -5.89
C ASP A 26 -7.62 2.66 -4.85
N ALA A 27 -8.06 2.55 -3.59
CA ALA A 27 -7.55 3.39 -2.51
C ALA A 27 -6.08 3.13 -2.17
N ALA A 28 -5.67 1.86 -2.05
CA ALA A 28 -4.27 1.50 -1.81
C ALA A 28 -3.35 2.04 -2.92
N GLU A 29 -3.76 1.86 -4.18
CA GLU A 29 -3.03 2.35 -5.35
C GLU A 29 -2.88 3.87 -5.34
N ALA A 30 -3.99 4.59 -5.13
CA ALA A 30 -3.96 6.05 -5.06
C ALA A 30 -3.00 6.54 -3.95
N LEU A 31 -3.09 5.97 -2.74
CA LEU A 31 -2.19 6.32 -1.63
C LEU A 31 -0.71 6.11 -1.99
N GLY A 32 -0.41 5.05 -2.74
CA GLY A 32 0.92 4.75 -3.28
C GLY A 32 1.41 5.75 -4.32
N GLU A 33 0.58 6.00 -5.35
CA GLU A 33 0.89 6.96 -6.42
C GLU A 33 1.11 8.38 -5.91
N TYR A 34 0.38 8.73 -4.86
CA TYR A 34 0.51 10.03 -4.21
C TYR A 34 1.73 10.15 -3.31
N GLY A 35 2.39 9.04 -2.98
CA GLY A 35 3.64 9.05 -2.23
C GLY A 35 3.48 9.57 -0.80
N LEU A 36 2.31 9.40 -0.19
CA LEU A 36 1.99 9.98 1.12
C LEU A 36 2.58 9.11 2.26
N PRO A 37 3.57 9.60 3.02
CA PRO A 37 4.12 8.84 4.15
C PRO A 37 3.07 8.58 5.25
N GLU A 38 2.09 9.46 5.40
CA GLU A 38 1.00 9.32 6.38
C GLU A 38 0.07 8.13 6.04
N ALA A 39 0.10 7.64 4.81
CA ALA A 39 -0.67 6.46 4.39
C ALA A 39 0.01 5.13 4.78
N VAL A 40 1.29 5.16 5.17
CA VAL A 40 2.07 3.95 5.48
C VAL A 40 1.40 3.06 6.53
N PRO A 41 0.89 3.56 7.68
CA PRO A 41 0.20 2.73 8.66
C PRO A 41 -1.06 2.04 8.12
N ALA A 42 -1.81 2.74 7.27
CA ALA A 42 -3.03 2.20 6.65
C ALA A 42 -2.67 1.09 5.65
N LEU A 43 -1.65 1.31 4.82
CA LEU A 43 -1.15 0.32 3.87
C LEU A 43 -0.55 -0.91 4.57
N LEU A 44 0.17 -0.73 5.68
CA LEU A 44 0.66 -1.85 6.50
C LEU A 44 -0.50 -2.70 7.04
N THR A 45 -1.60 -2.07 7.45
CA THR A 45 -2.81 -2.80 7.88
C THR A 45 -3.40 -3.60 6.72
N ALA A 46 -3.40 -3.06 5.50
CA ALA A 46 -3.90 -3.74 4.31
C ALA A 46 -3.03 -4.94 3.86
N LEU A 47 -1.77 -5.05 4.33
CA LEU A 47 -0.95 -6.25 4.13
C LEU A 47 -1.49 -7.47 4.87
N GLY A 48 -2.24 -7.27 5.96
CA GLY A 48 -2.89 -8.34 6.71
C GLY A 48 -4.27 -8.74 6.16
N ASP A 49 -4.69 -8.19 5.02
CA ASP A 49 -6.03 -8.44 4.52
C ASP A 49 -6.20 -9.87 3.96
N PRO A 50 -7.37 -10.53 4.18
CA PRO A 50 -7.69 -11.81 3.55
C PRO A 50 -7.57 -11.78 2.02
N SER A 51 -7.79 -10.64 1.37
CA SER A 51 -7.68 -10.53 -0.08
C SER A 51 -6.22 -10.47 -0.55
N PRO A 52 -5.73 -11.48 -1.31
CA PRO A 52 -4.38 -11.44 -1.88
C PRO A 52 -4.20 -10.30 -2.87
N LYS A 53 -5.29 -9.84 -3.53
CA LYS A 53 -5.26 -8.68 -4.43
C LYS A 53 -4.92 -7.40 -3.68
N LEU A 54 -5.54 -7.20 -2.51
CA LEU A 54 -5.30 -6.01 -1.70
C LEU A 54 -3.91 -6.04 -1.08
N ARG A 55 -3.46 -7.20 -0.57
CA ARG A 55 -2.08 -7.37 -0.07
C ARG A 55 -1.05 -6.95 -1.11
N LYS A 56 -1.22 -7.40 -2.35
CA LYS A 56 -0.34 -7.01 -3.47
C LYS A 56 -0.35 -5.50 -3.73
N LYS A 57 -1.54 -4.88 -3.78
CA LYS A 57 -1.66 -3.44 -4.02
C LYS A 57 -1.06 -2.60 -2.90
N ALA A 58 -1.24 -3.02 -1.64
CA ALA A 58 -0.61 -2.38 -0.50
C ALA A 58 0.93 -2.46 -0.56
N CYS A 59 1.50 -3.61 -0.95
CA CYS A 59 2.94 -3.73 -1.20
C CYS A 59 3.42 -2.81 -2.33
N GLU A 60 2.72 -2.79 -3.47
CA GLU A 60 3.07 -1.91 -4.60
C GLU A 60 3.05 -0.44 -4.16
N ALA A 61 2.01 -0.02 -3.43
CA ALA A 61 1.86 1.32 -2.92
C ALA A 61 2.97 1.72 -1.93
N LEU A 62 3.31 0.83 -1.00
CA LEU A 62 4.42 1.01 -0.07
C LEU A 62 5.77 1.15 -0.80
N GLY A 63 5.98 0.38 -1.87
CA GLY A 63 7.16 0.51 -2.72
C GLY A 63 7.20 1.81 -3.52
N LEU A 64 6.04 2.31 -3.98
CA LEU A 64 5.91 3.57 -4.71
C LEU A 64 6.15 4.79 -3.82
N ILE A 65 5.72 4.75 -2.56
CA ILE A 65 5.99 5.81 -1.59
C ILE A 65 7.50 5.96 -1.37
N GLY A 66 8.28 4.88 -1.51
CA GLY A 66 9.73 4.93 -1.41
C GLY A 66 10.25 5.36 -0.03
N SER A 67 9.39 5.32 0.99
CA SER A 67 9.79 5.63 2.36
C SER A 67 10.54 4.44 2.95
N GLU A 68 11.73 4.68 3.50
CA GLU A 68 12.47 3.66 4.28
C GLU A 68 11.61 3.04 5.40
N ALA A 69 10.60 3.77 5.89
CA ALA A 69 9.64 3.28 6.88
C ALA A 69 8.79 2.09 6.38
N ALA A 70 8.66 1.91 5.06
CA ALA A 70 7.96 0.78 4.46
C ALA A 70 8.82 -0.49 4.36
N LEU A 71 10.15 -0.38 4.48
CA LEU A 71 11.08 -1.50 4.30
C LEU A 71 10.84 -2.66 5.29
N PRO A 72 10.57 -2.42 6.60
CA PRO A 72 10.28 -3.52 7.53
C PRO A 72 9.00 -4.26 7.17
N GLY A 73 7.94 -3.52 6.82
CA GLY A 73 6.64 -4.09 6.44
C GLY A 73 6.69 -4.87 5.12
N LEU A 74 7.42 -4.35 4.12
CA LEU A 74 7.67 -5.06 2.87
C LEU A 74 8.47 -6.35 3.09
N ARG A 75 9.45 -6.33 4.00
CA ARG A 75 10.27 -7.51 4.34
C ARG A 75 9.44 -8.58 5.05
N GLN A 76 8.51 -8.17 5.92
CA GLN A 76 7.60 -9.07 6.60
C GLN A 76 6.56 -9.66 5.65
N ALA A 77 6.02 -8.85 4.73
CA ALA A 77 5.15 -9.34 3.67
C ALA A 77 5.87 -10.35 2.78
N LEU A 78 7.10 -10.06 2.34
CA LEU A 78 7.88 -10.97 1.49
C LEU A 78 8.23 -12.31 2.17
N ALA A 79 8.25 -12.34 3.51
CA ALA A 79 8.46 -13.55 4.30
C ALA A 79 7.20 -14.42 4.43
N ASP A 80 6.02 -13.90 4.10
CA ASP A 80 4.78 -14.65 4.10
C ASP A 80 4.65 -15.45 2.78
N PRO A 81 4.67 -16.80 2.83
CA PRO A 81 4.67 -17.66 1.65
C PRO A 81 3.37 -17.58 0.82
N GLU A 82 2.29 -17.04 1.37
CA GLU A 82 1.01 -16.80 0.69
C GLU A 82 0.96 -15.45 -0.04
N THR A 83 1.97 -14.58 0.16
CA THR A 83 2.02 -13.29 -0.53
C THR A 83 2.64 -13.48 -1.91
N VAL A 84 1.81 -13.31 -2.95
CA VAL A 84 2.18 -13.46 -4.37
C VAL A 84 3.14 -12.35 -4.85
N VAL A 85 3.81 -11.64 -3.93
CA VAL A 85 4.60 -10.43 -4.20
C VAL A 85 6.06 -10.77 -4.53
N ALA A 86 6.51 -11.99 -4.25
CA ALA A 86 7.89 -12.46 -4.44
C ALA A 86 8.30 -12.76 -5.90
N LYS A 87 7.74 -12.09 -6.92
CA LYS A 87 8.15 -12.31 -8.32
C LYS A 87 8.40 -11.07 -9.16
N LYS A 88 8.29 -9.85 -8.61
CA LYS A 88 8.66 -8.65 -9.36
C LYS A 88 9.88 -7.99 -8.70
N PRO A 89 11.05 -7.95 -9.37
CA PRO A 89 12.22 -7.29 -8.81
C PRO A 89 11.85 -5.82 -8.59
N LEU A 90 11.83 -5.42 -7.31
CA LEU A 90 11.82 -4.03 -6.90
C LEU A 90 13.05 -3.41 -7.57
N LYS A 91 12.84 -2.41 -8.43
CA LYS A 91 13.94 -1.73 -9.12
C LYS A 91 14.93 -1.20 -8.08
N PRO A 92 16.24 -1.27 -8.34
CA PRO A 92 17.22 -0.74 -7.41
C PRO A 92 16.93 0.74 -7.20
N TRP A 93 16.66 1.10 -5.94
CA TRP A 93 16.62 2.49 -5.48
C TRP A 93 18.05 3.03 -5.59
N ALA A 94 18.32 3.79 -6.66
CA ALA A 94 19.56 4.52 -6.90
C ALA A 94 19.38 5.98 -6.52
#